data_AF-A0A0I9SHS8-F1
#
_entry.id   AF-A0A0I9SHS8-F1
#
_cell.length_a   1.000
_cell.length_b   1.000
_cell.length_c   1.000
_cell.angle_alpha   90.00
_cell.angle_beta   90.00
_cell.angle_gamma   90.00
#
_symmetry.space_group_name_H-M   'P 1'
#
loop_
_entity.id
_entity.type
_entity.pdbx_description
1 polymer ?
#
loop_
_entity_poly.entity_id
_entity_poly.type
_entity_poly.pdbx_seq_one_letter_code
_entity_poly.pdbx_strand_id
1 'polypeptide(L)'
;MMEGAIAAQTQLYMEKVRADATTKYELSPRSCYEAATGAAAGQAGTSVKQTAGSLNKASADRTLYTPSSAAVISRHYDEHVAKYCTAEEAAQGRCSLPSDPAMQGADIRVDTLLGNSNLTPSLLEAVKALIAKLVNAIPTQNIPKAWEGTAQGKAFIAGQYIEQARSSVAANSLNQAVALRTPVAGLGAAAMVNKADISPMELMETLVNGRFQSPDWYTMISGFSTENLLREQNKMQAFKLWMDLQSFQQMERVEAMLATNLAMDVKSDSAAQLEIARSAAAKAGQ
;
A
#
# COMPACT_ATOMS: atom_id res chain seq x y z
N MET A 1 0.98 -73.14 19.41
CA MET A 1 0.43 -72.45 18.21
C MET A 1 -0.30 -71.14 18.53
N MET A 2 -0.86 -70.96 19.74
CA MET A 2 -1.59 -69.73 20.09
C MET A 2 -0.69 -68.49 20.31
N GLU A 3 0.50 -68.65 20.90
CA GLU A 3 1.43 -67.53 21.18
C GLU A 3 2.02 -66.88 19.92
N GLY A 4 2.33 -67.66 18.88
CA GLY A 4 2.85 -67.13 17.61
C GLY A 4 1.82 -66.31 16.83
N ALA A 5 0.54 -66.66 16.94
CA ALA A 5 -0.55 -65.91 16.30
C ALA A 5 -0.82 -64.57 16.98
N ILE A 6 -0.72 -64.53 18.32
CA ILE A 6 -0.86 -63.29 19.10
C ILE A 6 0.32 -62.35 18.81
N ALA A 7 1.55 -62.86 18.80
CA ALA A 7 2.73 -62.07 18.47
C ALA A 7 2.68 -61.47 17.05
N ALA A 8 2.23 -62.25 16.06
CA ALA A 8 2.05 -61.79 14.69
C ALA A 8 0.93 -60.74 14.55
N GLN A 9 -0.20 -60.91 15.25
CA GLN A 9 -1.27 -59.90 15.28
C GLN A 9 -0.84 -58.60 15.96
N THR A 10 -0.08 -58.69 17.06
CA THR A 10 0.45 -57.51 17.74
C THR A 10 1.46 -56.78 16.84
N GLN A 11 2.32 -57.50 16.11
CA GLN A 11 3.24 -56.87 15.15
C GLN A 11 2.50 -56.19 14.00
N LEU A 12 1.52 -56.84 13.38
CA LEU A 12 0.68 -56.25 12.33
C LEU A 12 -0.10 -55.03 12.84
N TYR A 13 -0.62 -55.06 14.07
CA TYR A 13 -1.28 -53.92 14.69
C TYR A 13 -0.32 -52.75 14.92
N MET A 14 0.88 -53.02 15.44
CA MET A 14 1.90 -51.99 15.67
C MET A 14 2.41 -51.39 14.36
N GLU A 15 2.57 -52.19 13.31
CA GLU A 15 2.91 -51.72 11.96
C GLU A 15 1.80 -50.88 11.36
N LYS A 16 0.53 -51.31 11.50
CA LYS A 16 -0.62 -50.52 11.05
C LYS A 16 -0.71 -49.18 11.79
N VAL A 17 -0.55 -49.17 13.11
CA VAL A 17 -0.54 -47.94 13.91
C VAL A 17 0.64 -47.04 13.54
N ARG A 18 1.81 -47.61 13.23
CA ARG A 18 2.95 -46.83 12.72
C ARG A 18 2.65 -46.26 11.34
N ALA A 19 2.11 -47.04 10.41
CA ALA A 19 1.75 -46.58 9.07
C ALA A 19 0.66 -45.50 9.11
N ASP A 20 -0.37 -45.69 9.93
CA ASP A 20 -1.42 -44.71 10.21
C ASP A 20 -0.82 -43.44 10.85
N ALA A 21 0.09 -43.56 11.82
CA ALA A 21 0.77 -42.40 12.40
C ALA A 21 1.64 -41.68 11.36
N THR A 22 2.33 -42.44 10.50
CA THR A 22 3.22 -41.87 9.49
C THR A 22 2.41 -41.09 8.46
N THR A 23 1.28 -41.62 7.99
CA THR A 23 0.41 -40.98 7.00
C THR A 23 -0.48 -39.87 7.60
N LYS A 24 -0.92 -40.01 8.85
CA LYS A 24 -1.78 -39.04 9.54
C LYS A 24 -1.04 -37.80 10.02
N TYR A 25 0.22 -37.95 10.41
CA TYR A 25 1.06 -36.85 10.92
C TYR A 25 2.10 -36.36 9.91
N GLU A 26 2.12 -36.91 8.69
CA GLU A 26 2.94 -36.38 7.61
C GLU A 26 2.56 -34.92 7.36
N LEU A 27 3.56 -34.03 7.41
CA LEU A 27 3.35 -32.63 7.12
C LEU A 27 3.00 -32.46 5.64
N SER A 28 2.01 -31.62 5.34
CA SER A 28 1.75 -31.19 3.96
C SER A 28 3.06 -30.75 3.27
N PRO A 29 3.28 -31.11 1.99
CA PRO A 29 4.45 -30.68 1.23
C PRO A 29 4.68 -29.15 1.21
N ARG A 30 3.63 -28.35 1.48
CA ARG A 30 3.70 -26.88 1.55
C ARG A 30 3.87 -26.31 2.96
N SER A 31 3.95 -27.15 3.98
CA SER A 31 4.06 -26.74 5.38
C SER A 31 5.22 -25.79 5.67
N CYS A 32 6.41 -26.04 5.10
CA CYS A 32 7.58 -25.15 5.24
C CYS A 32 7.34 -23.80 4.54
N TYR A 33 6.81 -23.83 3.32
CA TYR A 33 6.50 -22.62 2.54
C TYR A 33 5.50 -21.72 3.27
N GLU A 34 4.45 -22.30 3.86
CA GLU A 34 3.40 -21.54 4.53
C GLU A 34 3.85 -20.99 5.88
N ALA A 35 4.68 -21.72 6.63
CA ALA A 35 5.29 -21.21 7.85
C ALA A 35 6.24 -20.04 7.55
N ALA A 36 7.07 -20.19 6.52
CA ALA A 36 7.97 -19.14 6.03
C ALA A 36 7.18 -17.90 5.58
N THR A 37 6.10 -18.10 4.83
CA THR A 37 5.22 -17.03 4.39
C THR A 37 4.52 -16.33 5.56
N GLY A 38 4.06 -17.07 6.57
CA GLY A 38 3.45 -16.49 7.77
C GLY A 38 4.40 -15.54 8.52
N ALA A 39 5.68 -15.94 8.65
CA ALA A 39 6.72 -15.08 9.22
C ALA A 39 7.02 -13.85 8.33
N ALA A 40 7.13 -14.07 7.02
CA ALA A 40 7.35 -13.01 6.04
C ALA A 40 6.22 -11.97 6.01
N ALA A 41 4.96 -12.39 6.21
CA ALA A 41 3.82 -11.47 6.31
C ALA A 41 3.95 -10.49 7.50
N GLY A 42 4.55 -10.92 8.61
CA GLY A 42 4.87 -10.06 9.74
C GLY A 42 5.92 -8.99 9.38
N GLN A 43 6.99 -9.40 8.70
CA GLN A 43 8.02 -8.48 8.18
C GLN A 43 7.43 -7.48 7.18
N ALA A 44 6.59 -7.96 6.27
CA ALA A 44 5.89 -7.15 5.29
C ALA A 44 5.04 -6.06 5.97
N GLY A 45 4.25 -6.41 6.99
CA GLY A 45 3.45 -5.46 7.74
C GLY A 45 4.26 -4.34 8.41
N THR A 46 5.41 -4.67 9.00
CA THR A 46 6.33 -3.67 9.58
C THR A 46 6.92 -2.75 8.52
N SER A 47 7.37 -3.32 7.40
CA SER A 47 7.95 -2.56 6.29
C SER A 47 6.94 -1.57 5.68
N VAL A 48 5.68 -1.98 5.52
CA VAL A 48 4.60 -1.09 5.04
C VAL A 48 4.44 0.11 5.96
N LYS A 49 4.36 -0.11 7.28
CA LYS A 49 4.22 0.98 8.26
C LYS A 49 5.39 1.97 8.22
N GLN A 50 6.62 1.47 8.15
CA GLN A 50 7.82 2.30 8.09
C GLN A 50 7.91 3.10 6.78
N THR A 51 7.63 2.44 5.66
CA THR A 51 7.66 3.06 4.33
C THR A 51 6.58 4.12 4.21
N ALA A 52 5.33 3.81 4.59
CA ALA A 52 4.22 4.76 4.59
C ALA A 52 4.47 5.94 5.54
N GLY A 53 5.00 5.68 6.74
CA GLY A 53 5.39 6.74 7.67
C GLY A 53 6.45 7.70 7.09
N SER A 54 7.45 7.14 6.42
CA SER A 54 8.50 7.93 5.75
C SER A 54 7.94 8.77 4.60
N LEU A 55 7.06 8.18 3.77
CA LEU A 55 6.39 8.88 2.68
C LEU A 55 5.46 9.99 3.19
N ASN A 56 4.69 9.73 4.26
CA ASN A 56 3.83 10.72 4.90
C ASN A 56 4.64 11.91 5.44
N LYS A 57 5.79 11.63 6.06
CA LYS A 57 6.72 12.68 6.49
C LYS A 57 7.22 13.51 5.30
N ALA A 58 7.62 12.86 4.21
CA ALA A 58 8.06 13.58 3.01
C ALA A 58 6.95 14.45 2.40
N SER A 59 5.70 13.96 2.37
CA SER A 59 4.53 14.75 1.96
C SER A 59 4.32 15.96 2.87
N ALA A 60 4.46 15.78 4.19
CA ALA A 60 4.31 16.85 5.17
C ALA A 60 5.40 17.92 5.02
N ASP A 61 6.66 17.48 4.91
CA ASP A 61 7.80 18.38 4.76
C ASP A 61 7.65 19.22 3.47
N ARG A 62 7.12 18.62 2.40
CA ARG A 62 6.81 19.35 1.16
C ARG A 62 5.74 20.42 1.35
N THR A 63 4.64 20.14 2.04
CA THR A 63 3.59 21.16 2.27
C THR A 63 4.06 22.27 3.21
N LEU A 64 4.81 21.93 4.27
CA LEU A 64 5.16 22.87 5.33
C LEU A 64 6.44 23.67 5.06
N TYR A 65 7.34 23.17 4.21
CA TYR A 65 8.68 23.74 4.02
C TYR A 65 9.00 24.06 2.57
N THR A 66 7.99 24.34 1.74
CA THR A 66 8.23 24.75 0.34
C THR A 66 8.82 26.16 0.27
N PRO A 67 10.05 26.35 -0.25
CA PRO A 67 10.64 27.68 -0.36
C PRO A 67 10.08 28.49 -1.54
N SER A 68 9.63 27.84 -2.61
CA SER A 68 9.10 28.50 -3.81
C SER A 68 8.13 27.58 -4.55
N SER A 69 6.86 28.00 -4.64
CA SER A 69 5.83 27.26 -5.39
C SER A 69 6.15 27.27 -6.90
N ALA A 70 6.71 28.37 -7.42
CA ALA A 70 7.12 28.47 -8.83
C ALA A 70 8.23 27.48 -9.20
N ALA A 71 9.20 27.28 -8.30
CA ALA A 71 10.23 26.27 -8.49
C ALA A 71 9.68 24.83 -8.44
N VAL A 72 8.62 24.59 -7.64
CA VAL A 72 7.93 23.29 -7.64
C VAL A 72 7.20 23.05 -8.97
N ILE A 73 6.49 24.05 -9.49
CA ILE A 73 5.82 23.96 -10.80
C ILE A 73 6.84 23.67 -11.91
N SER A 74 7.94 24.42 -11.94
CA SER A 74 9.00 24.24 -12.95
C SER A 74 9.57 22.82 -12.87
N ARG A 75 9.88 22.34 -11.66
CA ARG A 75 10.38 20.98 -11.45
C ARG A 75 9.41 19.90 -11.92
N HIS A 76 8.11 20.05 -11.64
CA HIS A 76 7.11 19.08 -12.11
C HIS A 76 7.11 18.97 -13.63
N TYR A 77 7.22 20.10 -14.33
CA TYR A 77 7.30 20.14 -15.79
C TYR A 77 8.63 19.54 -16.29
N ASP A 78 9.76 20.00 -15.73
CA ASP A 78 11.10 19.56 -16.15
C ASP A 78 11.30 18.06 -15.92
N GLU A 79 10.86 17.52 -14.77
CA GLU A 79 10.92 16.08 -14.48
C GLU A 79 10.05 15.28 -15.45
N HIS A 80 8.86 15.78 -15.78
CA HIS A 80 7.97 15.13 -16.74
C HIS A 80 8.59 15.05 -18.13
N VAL A 81 9.02 16.20 -18.65
CA VAL A 81 9.66 16.30 -19.97
C VAL A 81 10.94 15.46 -20.05
N ALA A 82 11.71 15.39 -18.96
CA ALA A 82 12.98 14.66 -18.95
C ALA A 82 12.84 13.14 -18.78
N LYS A 83 11.82 12.65 -18.06
CA LYS A 83 11.75 11.24 -17.63
C LYS A 83 10.50 10.49 -18.07
N TYR A 84 9.42 11.21 -18.37
CA TYR A 84 8.10 10.62 -18.53
C TYR A 84 7.38 11.13 -19.79
N CYS A 85 8.05 11.87 -20.68
CA CYS A 85 7.42 12.41 -21.88
C CYS A 85 6.86 11.32 -22.79
N THR A 86 5.62 11.48 -23.26
CA THR A 86 4.99 10.51 -24.19
C THR A 86 5.37 10.75 -25.65
N ALA A 87 5.10 9.76 -26.51
CA ALA A 87 5.27 9.89 -27.96
C ALA A 87 4.44 11.03 -28.56
N GLU A 88 3.21 11.22 -28.07
CA GLU A 88 2.31 12.29 -28.51
C GLU A 88 2.84 13.67 -28.09
N GLU A 89 3.38 13.78 -26.89
CA GLU A 89 3.97 15.03 -26.38
C GLU A 89 5.23 15.41 -27.14
N ALA A 90 6.08 14.43 -27.47
CA ALA A 90 7.21 14.62 -28.36
C ALA A 90 6.75 15.09 -29.76
N ALA A 91 5.71 14.48 -30.32
CA ALA A 91 5.13 14.88 -31.61
C ALA A 91 4.55 16.31 -31.59
N GLN A 92 4.11 16.79 -30.43
CA GLN A 92 3.65 18.16 -30.20
C GLN A 92 4.78 19.16 -29.90
N GLY A 93 6.05 18.71 -29.89
CA GLY A 93 7.21 19.54 -29.59
C GLY A 93 7.33 19.95 -28.12
N ARG A 94 6.66 19.25 -27.19
CA ARG A 94 6.74 19.51 -25.75
C ARG A 94 8.01 18.95 -25.10
N CYS A 95 8.63 17.96 -25.74
CA CYS A 95 9.91 17.40 -25.36
C CYS A 95 10.70 17.03 -26.63
N SER A 96 12.00 16.82 -26.49
CA SER A 96 12.89 16.50 -27.61
C SER A 96 12.70 15.07 -28.13
N LEU A 97 12.51 14.10 -27.23
CA LEU A 97 12.30 12.69 -27.53
C LEU A 97 11.37 12.06 -26.48
N PRO A 98 10.56 11.06 -26.85
CA PRO A 98 9.77 10.32 -25.89
C PRO A 98 10.67 9.49 -24.96
N SER A 99 10.18 9.25 -23.75
CA SER A 99 10.82 8.35 -22.78
C SER A 99 10.57 6.88 -23.13
N ASP A 100 11.25 5.96 -22.40
CA ASP A 100 11.00 4.52 -22.52
C ASP A 100 9.50 4.21 -22.42
N PRO A 101 8.94 3.28 -23.23
CA PRO A 101 7.49 3.02 -23.27
C PRO A 101 6.84 2.75 -21.91
N ALA A 102 7.55 2.08 -21.01
CA ALA A 102 7.07 1.80 -19.66
C ALA A 102 7.02 3.04 -18.74
N MET A 103 7.77 4.09 -19.07
CA MET A 103 7.89 5.33 -18.29
C MET A 103 7.07 6.49 -18.86
N GLN A 104 6.60 6.40 -20.11
CA GLN A 104 5.75 7.42 -20.72
C GLN A 104 4.50 7.66 -19.86
N GLY A 105 4.30 8.91 -19.43
CA GLY A 105 3.23 9.36 -18.55
C GLY A 105 3.19 8.71 -17.17
N ALA A 106 4.26 8.04 -16.73
CA ALA A 106 4.23 7.25 -15.48
C ALA A 106 3.95 8.11 -14.22
N ASP A 107 4.25 9.40 -14.29
CA ASP A 107 4.06 10.39 -13.23
C ASP A 107 2.72 11.13 -13.28
N ILE A 108 1.84 10.78 -14.23
CA ILE A 108 0.51 11.35 -14.40
C ILE A 108 -0.60 10.29 -14.56
N ARG A 109 -0.23 9.00 -14.55
CA ARG A 109 -1.17 7.89 -14.73
C ARG A 109 -1.24 6.96 -13.51
N VAL A 110 -2.45 6.75 -12.99
CA VAL A 110 -2.67 5.97 -11.76
C VAL A 110 -2.41 4.46 -11.92
N ASP A 111 -2.49 3.92 -13.14
CA ASP A 111 -2.14 2.53 -13.43
C ASP A 111 -0.65 2.25 -13.23
N THR A 112 0.21 3.27 -13.23
CA THR A 112 1.62 3.12 -12.83
C THR A 112 1.72 2.62 -11.38
N LEU A 113 0.82 3.07 -10.50
CA LEU A 113 0.69 2.54 -9.15
C LEU A 113 -0.15 1.26 -9.11
N LEU A 114 -1.40 1.33 -9.57
CA LEU A 114 -2.38 0.27 -9.31
C LEU A 114 -2.22 -0.97 -10.19
N GLY A 115 -1.62 -0.82 -11.38
CA GLY A 115 -1.34 -1.92 -12.31
C GLY A 115 -0.06 -2.69 -11.99
N ASN A 116 0.73 -2.25 -11.01
CA ASN A 116 1.96 -2.91 -10.59
C ASN A 116 1.82 -3.42 -9.16
N SER A 117 2.05 -4.71 -8.94
CA SER A 117 2.14 -5.25 -7.59
C SER A 117 3.51 -5.02 -6.96
N ASN A 118 4.56 -4.84 -7.76
CA ASN A 118 5.92 -4.61 -7.28
C ASN A 118 6.61 -3.49 -8.08
N LEU A 119 6.75 -2.31 -7.46
CA LEU A 119 7.32 -1.12 -8.10
C LEU A 119 8.83 -1.26 -8.23
N THR A 120 9.35 -1.17 -9.46
CA THR A 120 10.78 -0.96 -9.68
C THR A 120 11.21 0.40 -9.13
N PRO A 121 12.52 0.64 -8.89
CA PRO A 121 12.99 1.95 -8.44
C PRO A 121 12.54 3.11 -9.33
N SER A 122 12.56 2.93 -10.67
CA SER A 122 12.11 3.97 -11.61
C SER A 122 10.60 4.24 -11.51
N LEU A 123 9.78 3.19 -11.41
CA LEU A 123 8.33 3.32 -11.24
C LEU A 123 7.99 3.93 -9.87
N LEU A 124 8.74 3.59 -8.82
CA LEU A 124 8.55 4.17 -7.50
C LEU A 124 8.78 5.69 -7.51
N GLU A 125 9.81 6.17 -8.21
CA GLU A 125 10.03 7.61 -8.36
C GLU A 125 8.92 8.28 -9.18
N ALA A 126 8.45 7.65 -10.26
CA ALA A 126 7.32 8.16 -11.04
C ALA A 126 6.04 8.25 -10.20
N VAL A 127 5.75 7.21 -9.42
CA VAL A 127 4.60 7.16 -8.52
C VAL A 127 4.71 8.22 -7.42
N LYS A 128 5.89 8.46 -6.84
CA LYS A 128 6.08 9.57 -5.88
C LYS A 128 5.75 10.92 -6.52
N ALA A 129 6.18 11.16 -7.76
CA ALA A 129 5.83 12.36 -8.50
C ALA A 129 4.32 12.47 -8.78
N LEU A 130 3.67 11.36 -9.15
CA LEU A 130 2.21 11.28 -9.29
C LEU A 130 1.50 11.66 -7.98
N ILE A 131 1.88 11.04 -6.86
CA ILE A 131 1.25 11.31 -5.56
C ILE A 131 1.47 12.77 -5.14
N ALA A 132 2.65 13.34 -5.38
CA ALA A 132 2.92 14.75 -5.10
C ALA A 132 1.96 15.68 -5.86
N LYS A 133 1.61 15.35 -7.11
CA LYS A 133 0.64 16.10 -7.92
C LYS A 133 -0.80 15.88 -7.47
N LEU A 134 -1.18 14.67 -7.09
CA LEU A 134 -2.54 14.35 -6.64
C LEU A 134 -2.87 14.97 -5.27
N VAL A 135 -1.92 14.94 -4.33
CA VAL A 135 -2.15 15.35 -2.93
C VAL A 135 -2.07 16.86 -2.76
N ASN A 136 -1.05 17.48 -3.36
CA ASN A 136 -0.81 18.90 -3.23
C ASN A 136 0.05 19.37 -4.42
N ALA A 137 -0.54 19.59 -5.59
CA ALA A 137 0.23 19.87 -6.81
C ALA A 137 1.18 21.08 -6.64
N ILE A 138 0.69 22.14 -6.01
CA ILE A 138 1.39 23.41 -5.84
C ILE A 138 1.33 23.76 -4.35
N PRO A 139 2.29 23.28 -3.53
CA PRO A 139 2.31 23.58 -2.11
C PRO A 139 2.52 25.07 -1.86
N THR A 140 1.86 25.58 -0.82
CA THR A 140 1.96 26.97 -0.40
C THR A 140 3.40 27.31 0.03
N GLN A 141 4.04 28.27 -0.64
CA GLN A 141 5.40 28.71 -0.31
C GLN A 141 5.48 29.37 1.06
N ASN A 142 6.63 29.24 1.72
CA ASN A 142 6.89 29.87 3.00
C ASN A 142 6.99 31.39 2.88
N ILE A 143 6.59 32.07 3.95
CA ILE A 143 6.78 33.50 4.12
C ILE A 143 8.18 33.81 4.68
N PRO A 144 8.72 35.01 4.45
CA PRO A 144 9.94 35.46 5.11
C PRO A 144 9.85 35.35 6.63
N LYS A 145 10.92 34.88 7.27
CA LYS A 145 10.97 34.65 8.73
C LYS A 145 10.59 35.88 9.56
N ALA A 146 10.92 37.07 9.07
CA ALA A 146 10.56 38.34 9.72
C ALA A 146 9.04 38.56 9.83
N TRP A 147 8.24 37.94 8.94
CA TRP A 147 6.79 38.11 8.91
C TRP A 147 6.07 37.14 9.85
N GLU A 148 6.70 36.02 10.20
CA GLU A 148 6.09 34.96 11.04
C GLU A 148 5.64 35.47 12.42
N GLY A 149 6.30 36.51 12.96
CA GLY A 149 5.94 37.10 14.24
C GLY A 149 4.66 37.96 14.23
N THR A 150 4.24 38.42 13.05
CA THR A 150 3.06 39.28 12.87
C THR A 150 1.75 38.50 12.99
N ALA A 151 0.62 39.20 13.22
CA ALA A 151 -0.69 38.55 13.25
C ALA A 151 -1.04 37.87 11.92
N GLN A 152 -0.70 38.52 10.80
CA GLN A 152 -0.90 38.02 9.44
C GLN A 152 -0.02 36.81 9.15
N GLY A 153 1.26 36.84 9.56
CA GLY A 153 2.17 35.71 9.41
C GLY A 153 1.74 34.49 10.22
N LYS A 154 1.27 34.69 11.47
CA LYS A 154 0.69 33.61 12.27
C LYS A 154 -0.56 33.01 11.62
N ALA A 155 -1.43 33.84 11.07
CA ALA A 155 -2.62 33.38 10.33
C ALA A 155 -2.23 32.59 9.07
N PHE A 156 -1.20 33.03 8.35
CA PHE A 156 -0.66 32.32 7.19
C PHE A 156 -0.12 30.92 7.56
N ILE A 157 0.73 30.83 8.59
CA ILE A 157 1.29 29.55 9.07
C ILE A 157 0.17 28.62 9.55
N ALA A 158 -0.82 29.15 10.29
CA ALA A 158 -1.98 28.38 10.68
C ALA A 158 -2.76 27.84 9.45
N GLY A 159 -2.85 28.63 8.38
CA GLY A 159 -3.39 28.20 7.09
C GLY A 159 -2.61 27.03 6.48
N GLN A 160 -1.27 27.10 6.47
CA GLN A 160 -0.43 25.98 6.01
C GLN A 160 -0.61 24.72 6.86
N TYR A 161 -0.75 24.84 8.19
CA TYR A 161 -1.05 23.69 9.06
C TYR A 161 -2.40 23.06 8.74
N ILE A 162 -3.41 23.87 8.41
CA ILE A 162 -4.73 23.38 7.99
C ILE A 162 -4.64 22.67 6.62
N GLU A 163 -3.91 23.23 5.66
CA GLU A 163 -3.64 22.61 4.36
C GLU A 163 -2.95 21.25 4.53
N GLN A 164 -1.92 21.19 5.37
CA GLN A 164 -1.21 19.96 5.67
C GLN A 164 -2.13 18.94 6.38
N ALA A 165 -2.92 19.37 7.37
CA ALA A 165 -3.83 18.47 8.07
C ALA A 165 -4.83 17.82 7.10
N ARG A 166 -5.42 18.60 6.21
CA ARG A 166 -6.40 18.11 5.22
C ARG A 166 -5.77 17.19 4.18
N SER A 167 -4.66 17.63 3.59
CA SER A 167 -3.96 16.84 2.55
C SER A 167 -3.33 15.56 3.10
N SER A 168 -2.99 15.52 4.40
CA SER A 168 -2.37 14.34 5.03
C SER A 168 -3.23 13.08 4.96
N VAL A 169 -4.56 13.22 4.90
CA VAL A 169 -5.49 12.07 4.84
C VAL A 169 -5.40 11.38 3.48
N ALA A 170 -5.43 12.18 2.41
CA ALA A 170 -5.22 11.69 1.04
C ALA A 170 -3.81 11.13 0.86
N ALA A 171 -2.79 11.86 1.37
CA ALA A 171 -1.40 11.42 1.36
C ALA A 171 -1.24 10.05 2.02
N ASN A 172 -1.80 9.87 3.21
CA ASN A 172 -1.71 8.61 3.95
C ASN A 172 -2.33 7.44 3.18
N SER A 173 -3.51 7.63 2.57
CA SER A 173 -4.16 6.58 1.78
C SER A 173 -3.32 6.16 0.57
N LEU A 174 -2.82 7.14 -0.20
CA LEU A 174 -2.01 6.89 -1.39
C LEU A 174 -0.63 6.32 -1.02
N ASN A 175 0.04 6.87 -0.02
CA ASN A 175 1.34 6.42 0.44
C ASN A 175 1.30 4.99 1.02
N GLN A 176 0.18 4.57 1.62
CA GLN A 176 0.00 3.17 2.00
C GLN A 176 -0.09 2.24 0.79
N ALA A 177 -0.76 2.67 -0.28
CA ALA A 177 -0.81 1.91 -1.53
C ALA A 177 0.58 1.78 -2.20
N VAL A 178 1.40 2.84 -2.12
CA VAL A 178 2.82 2.82 -2.56
C VAL A 178 3.63 1.88 -1.68
N ALA A 179 3.49 1.96 -0.35
CA ALA A 179 4.23 1.15 0.59
C ALA A 179 3.95 -0.35 0.41
N LEU A 180 2.69 -0.74 0.17
CA LEU A 180 2.31 -2.12 -0.15
C LEU A 180 2.97 -2.67 -1.42
N ARG A 181 3.33 -1.80 -2.36
CA ARG A 181 3.93 -2.17 -3.65
C ARG A 181 5.42 -1.90 -3.72
N THR A 182 6.01 -1.36 -2.66
CA THR A 182 7.45 -1.12 -2.58
C THR A 182 8.15 -2.44 -2.24
N PRO A 183 9.17 -2.87 -3.03
CA PRO A 183 9.91 -4.09 -2.76
C PRO A 183 10.60 -4.02 -1.41
N VAL A 184 10.59 -5.14 -0.69
CA VAL A 184 11.28 -5.29 0.60
C VAL A 184 12.44 -6.25 0.41
N ALA A 185 13.64 -5.79 0.76
CA ALA A 185 14.86 -6.58 0.62
C ALA A 185 14.74 -7.91 1.37
N GLY A 186 14.97 -9.02 0.66
CA GLY A 186 14.95 -10.38 1.18
C GLY A 186 13.57 -10.93 1.54
N LEU A 187 12.48 -10.17 1.36
CA LEU A 187 11.14 -10.63 1.75
C LEU A 187 10.73 -11.88 0.97
N GLY A 188 11.07 -11.95 -0.32
CA GLY A 188 10.69 -13.07 -1.14
C GLY A 188 11.54 -14.32 -0.86
N ALA A 189 12.82 -14.13 -0.55
CA ALA A 189 13.67 -15.21 -0.04
C ALA A 189 13.13 -15.75 1.30
N ALA A 190 12.70 -14.87 2.21
CA ALA A 190 12.10 -15.25 3.49
C ALA A 190 10.76 -15.98 3.31
N ALA A 191 9.99 -15.65 2.27
CA ALA A 191 8.74 -16.32 1.91
C ALA A 191 8.94 -17.57 1.04
N MET A 192 10.19 -17.95 0.71
CA MET A 192 10.51 -19.05 -0.20
C MET A 192 9.87 -18.93 -1.59
N VAL A 193 9.77 -17.71 -2.12
CA VAL A 193 9.37 -17.47 -3.51
C VAL A 193 10.59 -17.40 -4.44
N ASN A 194 10.37 -17.51 -5.75
CA ASN A 194 11.43 -17.55 -6.77
C ASN A 194 12.11 -16.19 -7.05
N LYS A 195 11.89 -15.19 -6.20
CA LYS A 195 12.41 -13.82 -6.34
C LYS A 195 12.83 -13.32 -4.96
N ALA A 196 14.04 -12.77 -4.83
CA ALA A 196 14.59 -12.39 -3.53
C ALA A 196 13.84 -11.20 -2.89
N ASP A 197 13.58 -10.16 -3.69
CA ASP A 197 12.96 -8.92 -3.26
C ASP A 197 11.59 -8.79 -3.91
N ILE A 198 10.55 -8.84 -3.08
CA ILE A 198 9.15 -8.67 -3.52
C ILE A 198 8.48 -7.66 -2.61
N SER A 199 7.38 -7.09 -3.08
CA SER A 199 6.53 -6.24 -2.25
C SER A 199 5.55 -7.07 -1.41
N PRO A 200 4.98 -6.49 -0.35
CA PRO A 200 3.84 -7.07 0.37
C PRO A 200 2.65 -7.43 -0.54
N MET A 201 2.38 -6.63 -1.58
CA MET A 201 1.32 -6.87 -2.55
C MET A 201 1.64 -8.06 -3.45
N GLU A 202 2.86 -8.16 -3.97
CA GLU A 202 3.31 -9.31 -4.78
C GLU A 202 3.33 -10.61 -3.96
N LEU A 203 3.69 -10.54 -2.67
CA LEU A 203 3.57 -11.67 -1.74
C LEU A 203 2.12 -12.15 -1.62
N MET A 204 1.18 -11.22 -1.42
CA MET A 204 -0.25 -11.55 -1.33
C MET A 204 -0.77 -12.18 -2.64
N GLU A 205 -0.43 -11.60 -3.79
CA GLU A 205 -0.80 -12.15 -5.10
C GLU A 205 -0.23 -13.55 -5.31
N THR A 206 1.03 -13.77 -4.93
CA THR A 206 1.68 -15.08 -5.04
C THR A 206 0.96 -16.14 -4.20
N LEU A 207 0.49 -15.76 -2.99
CA LEU A 207 -0.25 -16.68 -2.12
C LEU A 207 -1.63 -17.05 -2.64
N VAL A 208 -2.32 -16.08 -3.26
CA VAL A 208 -3.63 -16.29 -3.86
C VAL A 208 -3.49 -17.13 -5.13
N ASN A 209 -2.62 -16.72 -6.05
CA ASN A 209 -2.43 -17.38 -7.35
C ASN A 209 -1.88 -18.80 -7.17
N GLY A 210 -0.95 -18.99 -6.22
CA GLY A 210 -0.39 -20.31 -5.89
C GLY A 210 -1.39 -21.33 -5.33
N ARG A 211 -2.62 -20.91 -5.01
CA ARG A 211 -3.73 -21.79 -4.62
C ARG A 211 -4.84 -21.77 -5.67
N PHE A 212 -5.40 -20.61 -5.96
CA PHE A 212 -6.60 -20.45 -6.79
C PHE A 212 -6.34 -20.72 -8.27
N GLN A 213 -5.17 -20.31 -8.78
CA GLN A 213 -4.83 -20.43 -10.21
C GLN A 213 -3.91 -21.63 -10.51
N SER A 214 -3.51 -22.39 -9.48
CA SER A 214 -2.52 -23.46 -9.61
C SER A 214 -3.20 -24.84 -9.67
N PRO A 215 -3.19 -25.55 -10.82
CA PRO A 215 -3.69 -26.93 -10.90
C PRO A 215 -3.03 -27.86 -9.89
N ASP A 216 -1.72 -27.68 -9.66
CA ASP A 216 -0.93 -28.48 -8.72
C ASP A 216 -1.47 -28.41 -7.28
N TRP A 217 -2.09 -27.29 -6.88
CA TRP A 217 -2.70 -27.19 -5.55
C TRP A 217 -3.91 -28.14 -5.44
N TYR A 218 -4.75 -28.22 -6.47
CA TYR A 218 -5.89 -29.13 -6.51
C TYR A 218 -5.48 -30.60 -6.51
N THR A 219 -4.43 -30.95 -7.28
CA THR A 219 -3.86 -32.30 -7.26
C THR A 219 -3.28 -32.63 -5.89
N MET A 220 -2.58 -31.69 -5.26
CA MET A 220 -2.01 -31.87 -3.93
C MET A 220 -3.09 -32.09 -2.86
N ILE A 221 -4.14 -31.26 -2.78
CA ILE A 221 -5.19 -31.42 -1.76
C ILE A 221 -5.99 -32.72 -1.96
N SER A 222 -6.09 -33.24 -3.19
CA SER A 222 -6.78 -34.51 -3.45
C SER A 222 -6.08 -35.71 -2.81
N GLY A 223 -4.76 -35.61 -2.55
CA GLY A 223 -3.97 -36.62 -1.88
C GLY A 223 -3.86 -36.44 -0.36
N PHE A 224 -4.48 -35.41 0.23
CA PHE A 224 -4.38 -35.15 1.67
C PHE A 224 -5.26 -36.07 2.50
N SER A 225 -4.73 -36.49 3.67
CA SER A 225 -5.54 -37.04 4.76
C SER A 225 -6.49 -35.97 5.33
N THR A 226 -7.53 -36.40 6.04
CA THR A 226 -8.50 -35.50 6.70
C THR A 226 -7.80 -34.48 7.61
N GLU A 227 -6.80 -34.90 8.38
CA GLU A 227 -6.02 -34.02 9.25
C GLU A 227 -5.24 -32.96 8.47
N ASN A 228 -4.67 -33.33 7.32
CA ASN A 228 -3.95 -32.39 6.46
C ASN A 228 -4.91 -31.43 5.73
N LEU A 229 -6.10 -31.88 5.35
CA LEU A 229 -7.16 -31.01 4.85
C LEU A 229 -7.59 -29.97 5.91
N LEU A 230 -7.77 -30.39 7.17
CA LEU A 230 -8.07 -29.47 8.28
C LEU A 230 -6.94 -28.47 8.53
N ARG A 231 -5.66 -28.90 8.43
CA ARG A 231 -4.51 -27.99 8.53
C ARG A 231 -4.49 -26.97 7.39
N GLU A 232 -4.75 -27.39 6.15
CA GLU A 232 -4.84 -26.46 5.01
C GLU A 232 -5.99 -25.46 5.20
N GLN A 233 -7.16 -25.93 5.63
CA GLN A 233 -8.30 -25.08 5.94
C GLN A 233 -7.96 -24.01 6.99
N ASN A 234 -7.30 -24.40 8.10
CA ASN A 234 -6.88 -23.46 9.14
C ASN A 234 -5.89 -22.40 8.61
N LYS A 235 -4.98 -22.77 7.71
CA LYS A 235 -4.05 -21.82 7.08
C LYS A 235 -4.76 -20.85 6.15
N MET A 236 -5.71 -21.33 5.35
CA MET A 236 -6.56 -20.47 4.52
C MET A 236 -7.38 -19.50 5.37
N GLN A 237 -7.91 -19.94 6.51
CA GLN A 237 -8.61 -19.07 7.46
C GLN A 237 -7.68 -18.01 8.07
N ALA A 238 -6.45 -18.39 8.46
CA ALA A 238 -5.46 -17.44 8.96
C ALA A 238 -5.09 -16.38 7.90
N PHE A 239 -4.89 -16.80 6.65
CA PHE A 239 -4.64 -15.88 5.55
C PHE A 239 -5.85 -14.97 5.27
N LYS A 240 -7.07 -15.51 5.34
CA LYS A 240 -8.30 -14.71 5.25
C LYS A 240 -8.36 -13.65 6.34
N LEU A 241 -8.05 -14.00 7.59
CA LEU A 241 -8.03 -13.04 8.70
C LEU A 241 -7.04 -11.89 8.44
N TRP A 242 -5.89 -12.20 7.84
CA TRP A 242 -4.93 -11.17 7.44
C TRP A 242 -5.48 -10.27 6.31
N MET A 243 -6.14 -10.83 5.30
CA MET A 243 -6.79 -10.04 4.24
C MET A 243 -7.95 -9.19 4.78
N ASP A 244 -8.74 -9.73 5.71
CA ASP A 244 -9.83 -9.01 6.39
C ASP A 244 -9.25 -7.80 7.16
N LEU A 245 -8.10 -7.96 7.84
CA LEU A 245 -7.41 -6.85 8.49
C LEU A 245 -6.95 -5.77 7.49
N GLN A 246 -6.42 -6.16 6.33
CA GLN A 246 -6.03 -5.20 5.28
C GLN A 246 -7.25 -4.42 4.76
N SER A 247 -8.38 -5.12 4.53
CA SER A 247 -9.65 -4.52 4.12
C SER A 247 -10.18 -3.55 5.18
N PHE A 248 -10.16 -3.95 6.46
CA PHE A 248 -10.54 -3.09 7.57
C PHE A 248 -9.72 -1.79 7.62
N GLN A 249 -8.39 -1.89 7.52
CA GLN A 249 -7.51 -0.72 7.51
C GLN A 249 -7.75 0.18 6.28
N GLN A 250 -8.12 -0.40 5.13
CA GLN A 250 -8.52 0.39 3.96
C GLN A 250 -9.82 1.14 4.22
N MET A 251 -10.83 0.49 4.82
CA MET A 251 -12.09 1.11 5.18
C MET A 251 -11.92 2.25 6.20
N GLU A 252 -11.04 2.09 7.19
CA GLU A 252 -10.68 3.15 8.14
C GLU A 252 -10.12 4.40 7.41
N ARG A 253 -9.30 4.20 6.38
CA ARG A 253 -8.78 5.32 5.56
C ARG A 253 -9.87 5.96 4.71
N VAL A 254 -10.80 5.16 4.18
CA VAL A 254 -11.97 5.67 3.44
C VAL A 254 -12.85 6.52 4.34
N GLU A 255 -13.16 6.03 5.55
CA GLU A 255 -13.92 6.77 6.56
C GLU A 255 -13.23 8.10 6.90
N ALA A 256 -11.91 8.09 7.16
CA ALA A 256 -11.16 9.31 7.44
C ALA A 256 -11.20 10.32 6.27
N MET A 257 -11.10 9.86 5.02
CA MET A 257 -11.23 10.72 3.83
C MET A 257 -12.63 11.33 3.72
N LEU A 258 -13.67 10.52 3.92
CA LEU A 258 -15.07 10.98 3.87
C LEU A 258 -15.38 11.97 5.00
N ALA A 259 -14.94 11.69 6.23
CA ALA A 259 -15.11 12.57 7.37
C ALA A 259 -14.40 13.92 7.16
N THR A 260 -13.19 13.89 6.59
CA THR A 260 -12.43 15.11 6.26
C THR A 260 -13.16 15.93 5.19
N ASN A 261 -13.66 15.27 4.14
CA ASN A 261 -14.42 15.94 3.08
C ASN A 261 -15.69 16.59 3.64
N LEU A 262 -16.47 15.84 4.43
CA LEU A 262 -17.66 16.36 5.11
C LEU A 262 -17.34 17.57 5.99
N ALA A 263 -16.27 17.53 6.78
CA ALA A 263 -15.86 18.66 7.61
C ALA A 263 -15.48 19.89 6.77
N MET A 264 -14.86 19.70 5.60
CA MET A 264 -14.53 20.76 4.65
C MET A 264 -15.79 21.37 4.02
N ASP A 265 -16.72 20.52 3.59
CA ASP A 265 -17.99 20.94 2.98
C ASP A 265 -18.85 21.74 3.97
N VAL A 266 -19.01 21.25 5.20
CA VAL A 266 -19.73 21.96 6.28
C VAL A 266 -19.10 23.33 6.55
N LYS A 267 -17.76 23.42 6.58
CA LYS A 267 -17.07 24.69 6.77
C LYS A 267 -17.31 25.66 5.62
N SER A 268 -17.31 25.17 4.38
CA SER A 268 -17.57 25.97 3.18
C SER A 268 -18.99 26.54 3.20
N ASP A 269 -19.99 25.69 3.42
CA ASP A 269 -21.41 26.09 3.50
C ASP A 269 -21.63 27.10 4.64
N SER A 270 -21.13 26.80 5.83
CA SER A 270 -21.24 27.70 6.99
C SER A 270 -20.55 29.05 6.74
N ALA A 271 -19.40 29.06 6.05
CA ALA A 271 -18.69 30.31 5.73
C ALA A 271 -19.51 31.20 4.78
N ALA A 272 -20.14 30.61 3.77
CA ALA A 272 -21.01 31.35 2.85
C ALA A 272 -22.21 31.98 3.58
N GLN A 273 -22.89 31.22 4.45
CA GLN A 273 -24.01 31.71 5.23
C GLN A 273 -23.60 32.81 6.24
N LEU A 274 -22.48 32.59 6.94
CA LEU A 274 -21.95 33.57 7.88
C LEU A 274 -21.51 34.86 7.19
N GLU A 275 -21.01 34.80 5.96
CA GLU A 275 -20.67 35.99 5.20
C GLU A 275 -21.91 36.83 4.86
N ILE A 276 -22.99 36.17 4.42
CA ILE A 276 -24.29 36.83 4.20
C ILE A 276 -24.78 37.48 5.51
N ALA A 277 -24.77 36.74 6.62
CA ALA A 277 -25.21 37.23 7.92
C ALA A 277 -24.35 38.42 8.41
N ARG A 278 -23.03 38.36 8.24
CA ARG A 278 -22.10 39.45 8.57
C ARG A 278 -22.39 40.69 7.74
N SER A 279 -22.60 40.52 6.43
CA SER A 279 -22.90 41.64 5.54
C SER A 279 -24.23 42.32 5.90
N ALA A 280 -25.25 41.55 6.28
CA ALA A 280 -26.53 42.07 6.73
C ALA A 280 -26.40 42.80 8.08
N ALA A 281 -25.68 42.22 9.04
CA ALA A 281 -25.41 42.85 10.34
C ALA A 281 -24.63 44.16 10.19
N ALA A 282 -23.63 44.22 9.29
CA ALA A 282 -22.86 45.43 9.04
C ALA A 282 -23.73 46.57 8.47
N LYS A 283 -24.70 46.26 7.60
CA LYS A 283 -25.65 47.25 7.05
C LYS A 283 -26.65 47.76 8.10
N ALA A 284 -27.06 46.90 9.04
CA ALA A 284 -28.02 47.28 10.09
C ALA A 284 -27.41 48.17 11.18
N GLY A 285 -26.07 48.24 11.28
CA GLY A 285 -25.35 49.09 12.22
C GLY A 285 -24.94 50.46 11.68
N GLN A 286 -25.35 50.81 10.45
CA GLN A 286 -25.18 52.13 9.83
C GLN A 286 -26.50 52.91 9.85
#